data_AF-A0A958D2W5-F1
#
_entry.id   AF-A0A958D2W5-F1
#
_cell.length_a   1.000
_cell.length_b   1.000
_cell.length_c   1.000
_cell.angle_alpha   90.00
_cell.angle_beta   90.00
_cell.angle_gamma   90.00
#
_symmetry.space_group_name_H-M   'P 1'
#
loop_
_entity.id
_entity.type
_entity.pdbx_description
1 polymer ?
#
loop_
_entity_poly.entity_id
_entity_poly.type
_entity_poly.pdbx_seq_one_letter_code
_entity_poly.pdbx_strand_id
1 'polypeptide(L)'
;MDSKSLDATESVAAEGATSPRVSLMDIRNEIKSKTFLNLAAAIEASGIIAPEAAKIMTLCVVEMHNGFIFIGKSAPASPENYDAEKGKLFAGDDAVRQIWPMMGFALKDRLKSSANV
;
A
#
# COMPACT_ATOMS: atom_id res chain seq x y z
N MET A 1 8.44 7.83 1.91
CA MET A 1 7.19 8.41 2.47
C MET A 1 7.12 7.91 3.89
N ASP A 2 7.36 8.82 4.83
CA ASP A 2 7.43 8.50 6.25
C ASP A 2 6.02 8.66 6.82
N SER A 3 5.28 7.55 6.87
CA SER A 3 3.92 7.52 7.42
C SER A 3 3.97 7.26 8.91
N LYS A 4 3.62 8.29 9.68
CA LYS A 4 3.46 8.17 11.14
C LYS A 4 2.47 7.08 11.55
N SER A 5 1.45 6.82 10.73
CA SER A 5 0.48 5.76 11.02
C SER A 5 1.11 4.38 10.90
N LEU A 6 1.84 4.13 9.80
CA LEU A 6 2.51 2.85 9.61
C LEU A 6 3.63 2.65 10.62
N ASP A 7 4.40 3.70 10.92
CA ASP A 7 5.49 3.64 11.91
C ASP A 7 4.94 3.35 13.32
N ALA A 8 3.79 3.91 13.69
CA ALA A 8 3.12 3.57 14.95
C ALA A 8 2.63 2.12 14.97
N THR A 9 2.03 1.62 13.88
CA THR A 9 1.63 0.21 13.77
C THR A 9 2.82 -0.74 13.88
N GLU A 10 3.94 -0.42 13.22
CA GLU A 10 5.19 -1.17 13.29
C GLU A 10 5.73 -1.21 14.72
N SER A 11 5.75 -0.07 15.42
CA SER A 11 6.23 0.00 16.80
C SER A 11 5.44 -0.92 17.72
N VAL A 12 4.10 -0.89 17.63
CA VAL A 12 3.23 -1.77 18.44
C VAL A 12 3.39 -3.24 18.05
N ALA A 13 3.54 -3.53 16.76
CA ALA A 13 3.74 -4.91 16.29
C ALA A 13 5.10 -5.50 16.70
N ALA A 14 6.13 -4.66 16.87
CA ALA A 14 7.48 -5.08 17.26
C ALA A 14 7.62 -5.30 18.77
N GLU A 15 6.82 -4.59 19.58
CA GLU A 15 6.90 -4.64 21.03
C GLU A 15 6.67 -6.07 21.57
N GLY A 16 7.67 -6.61 22.27
CA GLY A 16 7.59 -7.96 22.86
C GLY A 16 7.62 -9.13 21.87
N ALA A 17 7.82 -8.89 20.57
CA ALA A 17 7.87 -9.95 19.57
C ALA A 17 9.17 -10.78 19.69
N THR A 18 9.03 -12.10 19.87
CA THR A 18 10.16 -13.05 20.04
C THR A 18 10.29 -14.08 18.92
N SER A 19 9.34 -14.10 17.98
CA SER A 19 9.29 -15.02 16.84
C SER A 19 9.34 -14.26 15.51
N PRO A 20 9.71 -14.91 14.39
CA PRO A 20 9.76 -14.26 13.09
C PRO A 20 8.45 -13.56 12.72
N ARG A 21 8.55 -12.33 12.22
CA ARG A 21 7.43 -11.51 11.74
C ARG A 21 7.81 -10.79 10.46
N VAL A 22 6.81 -10.21 9.80
CA VAL A 22 7.03 -9.24 8.73
C VAL A 22 7.06 -7.84 9.36
N SER A 23 8.15 -7.11 9.14
CA SER A 23 8.29 -5.71 9.51
C SER A 23 7.90 -4.76 8.39
N LEU A 24 7.63 -3.51 8.74
CA LEU A 24 7.46 -2.44 7.77
C LEU A 24 8.70 -2.26 6.88
N MET A 25 9.90 -2.53 7.41
CA MET A 25 11.13 -2.49 6.60
C MET A 25 11.15 -3.62 5.56
N ASP A 26 10.75 -4.84 5.94
CA ASP A 26 10.66 -5.96 4.99
C ASP A 26 9.71 -5.62 3.84
N ILE A 27 8.57 -5.02 4.15
CA ILE A 27 7.61 -4.56 3.14
C ILE A 27 8.23 -3.50 2.23
N ARG A 28 8.89 -2.50 2.81
CA ARG A 28 9.57 -1.44 2.03
C ARG A 28 10.63 -2.02 1.09
N ASN A 29 11.37 -3.04 1.55
CA ASN A 29 12.40 -3.71 0.77
C ASN A 29 11.84 -4.57 -0.36
N GLU A 30 10.64 -5.14 -0.22
CA GLU A 30 10.02 -5.96 -1.27
C GLU A 30 9.34 -5.11 -2.35
N ILE A 31 9.10 -3.81 -2.08
CA ILE A 31 8.49 -2.88 -3.03
C ILE A 31 9.54 -2.46 -4.07
N LYS A 32 9.30 -2.81 -5.33
CA LYS A 32 10.13 -2.40 -6.47
C LYS A 32 9.82 -0.98 -6.91
N SER A 33 8.54 -0.60 -7.00
CA SER A 33 8.15 0.75 -7.43
C SER A 33 6.79 1.18 -6.86
N LYS A 34 6.56 2.49 -6.80
CA LYS A 34 5.26 3.10 -6.47
C LYS A 34 4.93 4.17 -7.48
N THR A 35 3.74 4.07 -8.07
CA THR A 35 3.21 5.06 -9.00
C THR A 35 1.91 5.62 -8.45
N PHE A 36 1.81 6.95 -8.37
CA PHE A 36 0.62 7.64 -7.89
C PHE A 36 -0.13 8.31 -9.03
N LEU A 37 -1.44 8.15 -9.05
CA LEU A 37 -2.31 8.63 -10.12
C LEU A 37 -3.55 9.28 -9.52
N ASN A 38 -4.00 10.39 -10.09
CA ASN A 38 -5.39 10.81 -9.92
C ASN A 38 -6.25 10.01 -10.91
N LEU A 39 -7.37 9.43 -10.46
CA LEU A 39 -8.16 8.52 -11.30
C LEU A 39 -8.78 9.24 -12.49
N ALA A 40 -9.32 10.45 -12.31
CA ALA A 40 -9.89 11.20 -13.44
C ALA A 40 -8.83 11.48 -14.51
N ALA A 41 -7.65 11.98 -14.11
CA ALA A 41 -6.56 12.24 -15.03
C ALA A 41 -6.10 10.97 -15.79
N ALA A 42 -6.06 9.81 -15.11
CA ALA A 42 -5.70 8.55 -15.74
C ALA A 42 -6.76 8.07 -16.76
N ILE A 43 -8.06 8.24 -16.45
CA ILE A 43 -9.15 7.93 -17.37
C ILE A 43 -9.13 8.87 -18.59
N GLU A 44 -8.96 10.17 -18.35
CA GLU A 44 -8.92 11.19 -19.42
C GLU A 44 -7.73 10.98 -20.37
N ALA A 45 -6.58 10.56 -19.85
CA ALA A 45 -5.42 10.21 -20.68
C ALA A 45 -5.69 9.05 -21.66
N SER A 46 -6.71 8.22 -21.39
CA SER A 46 -7.16 7.15 -22.30
C SER A 46 -8.20 7.60 -23.33
N GLY A 47 -8.55 8.90 -23.35
CA GLY A 47 -9.58 9.45 -24.25
C GLY A 47 -11.02 9.20 -23.76
N ILE A 48 -11.19 8.80 -22.50
CA ILE A 48 -12.49 8.53 -21.88
C ILE A 48 -12.88 9.71 -20.98
N ILE A 49 -14.16 10.08 -20.99
CA ILE A 49 -14.68 11.10 -20.07
C ILE A 49 -14.72 10.51 -18.65
N ALA A 50 -13.97 11.10 -17.72
CA ALA A 50 -13.97 10.67 -16.34
C ALA A 50 -15.27 11.05 -15.59
N PRO A 51 -15.79 10.19 -14.70
CA PRO A 51 -16.84 10.56 -13.76
C PRO A 51 -16.36 11.68 -12.83
N GLU A 52 -17.25 12.59 -12.41
CA GLU A 52 -16.89 13.69 -11.50
C GLU A 52 -16.28 13.18 -10.19
N ALA A 53 -16.82 12.08 -9.65
CA ALA A 53 -16.31 11.45 -8.43
C ALA A 53 -14.86 10.92 -8.56
N ALA A 54 -14.36 10.69 -9.78
CA ALA A 54 -12.99 10.23 -9.99
C ALA A 54 -11.96 11.34 -9.74
N LYS A 55 -12.35 12.62 -9.79
CA LYS A 55 -11.43 13.76 -9.62
C LYS A 55 -10.84 13.86 -8.22
N ILE A 56 -11.51 13.26 -7.23
CA ILE A 56 -11.08 13.28 -5.83
C ILE A 56 -10.38 11.97 -5.42
N MET A 57 -10.20 11.04 -6.35
CA MET A 57 -9.63 9.73 -6.07
C MET A 57 -8.14 9.67 -6.45
N THR A 58 -7.31 9.34 -5.48
CA THR A 58 -5.89 9.03 -5.68
C THR A 58 -5.66 7.52 -5.57
N LEU A 59 -4.96 6.97 -6.55
CA LEU A 59 -4.48 5.58 -6.56
C LEU A 59 -2.98 5.53 -6.30
N CYS A 60 -2.53 4.49 -5.62
CA CYS A 60 -1.13 4.10 -5.49
C CYS A 60 -0.98 2.69 -6.05
N VAL A 61 -0.32 2.57 -7.20
CA VAL A 61 0.03 1.29 -7.81
C VAL A 61 1.42 0.91 -7.31
N VAL A 62 1.51 -0.22 -6.62
CA VAL A 62 2.75 -0.74 -6.05
C VAL A 62 3.15 -2.02 -6.79
N GLU A 63 4.31 -2.00 -7.41
CA GLU A 63 4.92 -3.19 -7.99
C GLU A 63 5.87 -3.81 -6.97
N MET A 64 5.69 -5.09 -6.69
CA MET A 64 6.59 -5.87 -5.83
C MET A 64 7.75 -6.47 -6.66
N HIS A 65 8.87 -6.82 -6.03
CA HIS A 65 10.00 -7.45 -6.73
C HIS A 65 9.64 -8.77 -7.42
N ASN A 66 8.68 -9.52 -6.88
CA ASN A 66 8.13 -10.72 -7.51
C ASN A 66 7.15 -10.47 -8.68
N GLY A 67 6.90 -9.20 -9.03
CA GLY A 67 6.02 -8.79 -10.12
C GLY A 67 4.53 -8.70 -9.77
N PHE A 68 4.12 -9.02 -8.55
CA PHE A 68 2.74 -8.83 -8.12
C PHE A 68 2.43 -7.33 -7.93
N ILE A 69 1.19 -6.93 -8.22
CA ILE A 69 0.74 -5.54 -8.10
C ILE A 69 -0.26 -5.40 -6.96
N PHE A 70 -0.04 -4.41 -6.10
CA PHE A 70 -1.04 -3.93 -5.14
C PHE A 70 -1.56 -2.55 -5.55
N ILE A 71 -2.83 -2.29 -5.23
CA ILE A 71 -3.47 -1.00 -5.50
C ILE A 71 -4.03 -0.44 -4.20
N GLY A 72 -3.40 0.61 -3.71
CA GLY A 72 -3.94 1.43 -2.64
C GLY A 72 -4.80 2.56 -3.19
N LYS A 73 -5.76 3.02 -2.40
CA LYS A 73 -6.70 4.07 -2.80
C LYS A 73 -6.97 5.08 -1.68
N SER A 74 -7.25 6.31 -2.07
CA SER A 74 -7.78 7.36 -1.21
C SER A 74 -8.85 8.13 -1.97
N ALA A 75 -10.03 8.25 -1.39
CA ALA A 75 -11.15 9.00 -1.95
C ALA A 75 -11.90 9.65 -0.77
N PRO A 76 -11.70 10.96 -0.51
CA PRO A 76 -12.47 11.67 0.50
C PRO A 76 -13.93 11.75 0.07
N ALA A 77 -14.82 11.99 1.03
CA ALA A 77 -16.26 12.04 0.77
C ALA A 77 -16.68 13.26 -0.07
N SER A 78 -15.87 14.34 -0.07
CA SER A 78 -16.20 15.58 -0.78
C SER A 78 -14.97 16.21 -1.46
N PRO A 79 -15.15 16.93 -2.57
CA PRO A 79 -14.06 17.62 -3.27
C PRO A 79 -13.32 18.67 -2.44
N GLU A 80 -14.01 19.34 -1.52
CA GLU A 80 -13.42 20.36 -0.64
C GLU A 80 -12.39 19.77 0.31
N ASN A 81 -12.49 18.46 0.59
CA ASN A 81 -11.55 17.72 1.41
C ASN A 81 -10.45 17.03 0.59
N TYR A 82 -10.46 17.17 -0.74
CA TYR A 82 -9.42 16.61 -1.59
C TYR A 82 -8.11 17.37 -1.43
N ASP A 83 -7.06 16.61 -1.14
CA ASP A 83 -5.69 17.09 -0.99
C ASP A 83 -4.80 16.02 -1.63
N ALA A 84 -4.10 16.40 -2.71
CA ALA A 84 -3.34 15.45 -3.51
C ALA A 84 -2.21 14.78 -2.72
N GLU A 85 -1.54 15.51 -1.83
CA GLU A 85 -0.43 14.97 -1.04
C GLU A 85 -0.93 14.05 0.07
N LYS A 86 -2.02 14.43 0.76
CA LYS A 86 -2.69 13.50 1.70
C LYS A 86 -3.23 12.27 0.98
N GLY A 87 -3.80 12.43 -0.21
CA GLY A 87 -4.28 11.34 -1.04
C GLY A 87 -3.18 10.34 -1.39
N LYS A 88 -1.98 10.83 -1.77
CA LYS A 88 -0.81 9.96 -2.00
C LYS A 88 -0.38 9.23 -0.73
N LEU A 89 -0.30 9.94 0.41
CA LEU A 89 0.03 9.33 1.69
C LEU A 89 -0.95 8.20 2.05
N PHE A 90 -2.25 8.49 2.01
CA PHE A 90 -3.28 7.53 2.41
C PHE A 90 -3.41 6.36 1.44
N ALA A 91 -3.32 6.59 0.12
CA ALA A 91 -3.30 5.52 -0.87
C ALA A 91 -2.04 4.66 -0.72
N GLY A 92 -0.88 5.28 -0.46
CA GLY A 92 0.36 4.54 -0.18
C GLY A 92 0.26 3.68 1.07
N ASP A 93 -0.34 4.21 2.14
CA ASP A 93 -0.56 3.46 3.37
C ASP A 93 -1.58 2.33 3.18
N ASP A 94 -2.67 2.56 2.44
CA ASP A 94 -3.64 1.53 2.08
C ASP A 94 -2.96 0.36 1.33
N ALA A 95 -2.09 0.66 0.36
CA ALA A 95 -1.32 -0.38 -0.34
C ALA A 95 -0.41 -1.17 0.61
N VAL A 96 0.33 -0.50 1.50
CA VAL A 96 1.19 -1.17 2.49
C VAL A 96 0.38 -2.06 3.43
N ARG A 97 -0.79 -1.60 3.90
CA ARG A 97 -1.68 -2.40 4.74
C ARG A 97 -2.20 -3.65 4.04
N GLN A 98 -2.38 -3.62 2.70
CA GLN A 98 -2.72 -4.80 1.91
C GLN A 98 -1.54 -5.76 1.72
N ILE A 99 -0.32 -5.23 1.54
CA ILE A 99 0.89 -6.04 1.36
C ILE A 99 1.23 -6.84 2.62
N TRP A 100 1.06 -6.24 3.79
CA TRP A 100 1.43 -6.83 5.08
C TRP A 100 0.88 -8.24 5.32
N PRO A 101 -0.45 -8.50 5.22
CA PRO A 101 -0.99 -9.84 5.40
C PRO A 101 -0.49 -10.83 4.33
N MET A 102 -0.26 -10.39 3.09
CA MET A 102 0.26 -11.25 2.03
C MET A 102 1.70 -11.70 2.29
N MET A 103 2.55 -10.79 2.77
CA MET A 103 3.89 -11.17 3.20
C MET A 103 3.86 -12.04 4.46
N GLY A 104 2.89 -11.82 5.36
CA GLY A 104 2.67 -12.67 6.53
C GLY A 104 2.28 -14.10 6.15
N PHE A 105 1.41 -14.26 5.15
CA PHE A 105 1.06 -15.55 4.56
C PHE A 105 2.31 -16.25 3.98
N ALA A 106 3.08 -15.54 3.14
CA ALA A 106 4.30 -16.08 2.56
C ALA A 106 5.35 -16.48 3.62
N LEU A 107 5.46 -15.72 4.71
CA LEU A 107 6.31 -16.08 5.85
C LEU A 107 5.86 -17.39 6.50
N LYS A 108 4.55 -17.57 6.72
CA LYS A 108 4.01 -18.82 7.28
C LYS A 108 4.31 -20.03 6.39
N ASP A 109 4.17 -19.89 5.08
CA ASP A 109 4.50 -20.96 4.14
C ASP A 109 5.99 -21.34 4.21
N ARG A 110 6.89 -20.35 4.29
CA ARG A 110 8.33 -20.60 4.48
C ARG A 110 8.61 -21.30 5.80
N LEU A 111 8.04 -20.81 6.91
CA LEU A 111 8.24 -21.42 8.24
C LEU A 111 7.74 -22.87 8.29
N LYS A 112 6.60 -23.17 7.66
CA LYS A 112 6.07 -24.53 7.56
C LYS A 112 6.97 -25.43 6.71
N SER A 113 7.48 -24.91 5.59
CA SER A 113 8.36 -25.65 4.69
C SER A 113 9.70 -25.97 5.37
N SER A 114 10.27 -25.01 6.11
CA SER A 114 11.52 -25.18 6.85
C SER A 114 11.40 -26.09 8.09
N ALA A 115 10.20 -26.27 8.64
CA ALA A 115 9.95 -27.18 9.76
C ALA A 115 9.81 -28.66 9.34
N ASN A 116 9.68 -28.93 8.03
CA ASN A 116 9.51 -30.27 7.46
C ASN A 116 10.79 -30.82 6.80
N VAL A 117 11.96 -30.23 7.09
CA VAL A 117 13.29 -30.69 6.65
C VAL A 117 14.10 -31.13 7.86
#